data_AF-A0A336M1H6-F1
#
_entry.id   AF-A0A336M1H6-F1
#
_cell.length_a   1.000
_cell.length_b   1.000
_cell.length_c   1.000
_cell.angle_alpha   90.00
_cell.angle_beta   90.00
_cell.angle_gamma   90.00
#
_symmetry.space_group_name_H-M   'P 1'
#
loop_
_entity.id
_entity.type
_entity.pdbx_description
1 polymer ?
#
loop_
_entity_poly.entity_id
_entity_poly.type
_entity_poly.pdbx_seq_one_letter_code
_entity_poly.pdbx_strand_id
1 'polypeptide(L)'
;MKLILIFFLYFFKFLTKIRAHDANPFYTPTWVDASRQGGLEEFYKWKIMDYEGVDTNKIDVTPYNSMPVGVDRYKNKLFITVPRRRPEIPSTLNYVDIDEFSENRSPKLKPFPNIETNSLHTDQHPDSNKIISVYRTRLDECGRLWFVDTGRLEYFPNQTQIQPPSIWIVDPETGQTLHRFEFPAEIQSLGNGIPSITVDIDPSDCNKAFAYIPDLRYYKLYVYSLQQNRMWKFEHASFNMDQNAKNLTVDGFTLNFIDGIFSITLGPQINGEKRVYFHPMLSFNEFQVSNKVLQDESKSLRVDHGNDFQFLGYRGLNSQSAMHQYDLKSGIMFFTEVARNAIGCMNSFYPFIEQNHAIIAQDAEKMIYPSDLKVDKDGYLWFFTNNMPRYIYSTLDSSKYNFRVWRARTKNIVRGTVCQTGF
;
A
#
# COMPACT_ATOMS: atom_id res chain seq x y z
N MET A 1 26.91 -45.34 33.91
CA MET A 1 25.76 -44.57 33.35
C MET A 1 25.61 -43.20 34.02
N LYS A 2 26.67 -42.38 34.00
CA LYS A 2 26.68 -40.99 34.52
C LYS A 2 27.61 -40.06 33.73
N LEU A 3 28.13 -40.51 32.58
CA LEU A 3 29.02 -39.72 31.70
C LEU A 3 28.36 -39.26 30.39
N ILE A 4 27.18 -39.78 30.03
CA ILE A 4 26.45 -39.41 28.80
C ILE A 4 25.54 -38.18 29.01
N LEU A 5 25.20 -37.84 30.26
CA LEU A 5 24.32 -36.70 30.55
C LEU A 5 25.03 -35.33 30.54
N ILE A 6 26.36 -35.27 30.57
CA ILE A 6 27.12 -34.02 30.61
C ILE A 6 27.38 -33.48 29.18
N PHE A 7 27.45 -34.36 28.17
CA PHE A 7 27.63 -33.94 26.77
C PHE A 7 26.38 -33.29 26.16
N PHE A 8 25.17 -33.70 26.58
CA PHE A 8 23.92 -33.10 26.10
C PHE A 8 23.65 -31.69 26.64
N LEU A 9 24.15 -31.36 27.84
CA LEU A 9 23.99 -30.03 28.45
C LEU A 9 24.98 -28.99 27.91
N TYR A 10 26.14 -29.41 27.38
CA TYR A 10 27.11 -28.50 26.76
C TYR A 10 26.82 -28.21 25.29
N PHE A 11 26.21 -29.15 24.54
CA PHE A 11 25.83 -28.92 23.14
C PHE A 11 24.65 -27.94 23.00
N PHE A 12 23.68 -27.95 23.93
CA PHE A 12 22.56 -27.01 23.94
C PHE A 12 22.92 -25.58 24.38
N LYS A 13 24.00 -25.41 25.15
CA LYS A 13 24.55 -24.08 25.49
C LYS A 13 25.38 -23.46 24.36
N PHE A 14 25.79 -24.24 23.35
CA PHE A 14 26.54 -23.74 22.19
C PHE A 14 25.62 -23.36 21.02
N LEU A 15 24.43 -23.96 20.90
CA LEU A 15 23.45 -23.62 19.85
C LEU A 15 22.52 -22.45 20.20
N THR A 16 22.49 -22.00 21.46
CA THR A 16 21.74 -20.80 21.89
C THR A 16 22.58 -19.51 21.87
N LYS A 17 23.79 -19.56 21.31
CA LYS A 17 24.73 -18.43 21.24
C LYS A 17 25.27 -18.13 19.84
N ILE A 18 24.56 -18.56 18.79
CA ILE A 18 24.71 -17.96 17.45
C ILE A 18 23.66 -16.84 17.38
N ARG A 19 23.94 -15.79 18.14
CA ARG A 19 23.34 -14.47 17.95
C ARG A 19 23.94 -13.89 16.68
N ALA A 20 23.11 -13.22 15.90
CA ALA A 20 23.47 -12.34 14.81
C ALA A 20 24.76 -11.56 15.11
N HIS A 21 25.86 -11.97 14.48
CA HIS A 21 27.09 -11.22 14.39
C HIS A 21 27.53 -11.28 12.94
N ASP A 22 26.85 -10.46 12.14
CA ASP A 22 27.39 -9.79 10.95
C ASP A 22 26.65 -8.44 10.82
N ALA A 23 26.60 -7.70 11.93
CA ALA A 23 26.20 -6.30 11.94
C ALA A 23 27.46 -5.45 11.86
N ASN A 24 27.52 -4.58 10.84
CA ASN A 24 28.56 -3.57 10.68
C ASN A 24 28.73 -2.77 12.00
N PRO A 25 29.93 -2.73 12.61
CA PRO A 25 30.14 -2.18 13.95
C PRO A 25 29.93 -0.66 14.07
N PHE A 26 29.57 0.03 12.99
CA PHE A 26 29.40 1.49 12.95
C PHE A 26 27.95 1.99 12.94
N TYR A 27 26.94 1.13 13.07
CA TYR A 27 25.57 1.59 13.17
C TYR A 27 24.72 0.71 14.09
N THR A 28 24.33 1.27 15.23
CA THR A 28 23.20 0.75 16.02
C THR A 28 21.99 1.60 15.64
N PRO A 29 20.93 1.03 15.03
CA PRO A 29 19.71 1.77 14.79
C PRO A 29 19.22 2.34 16.11
N THR A 30 19.01 3.66 16.17
CA THR A 30 18.36 4.29 17.32
C THR A 30 16.91 3.84 17.34
N TRP A 31 16.63 2.78 18.11
CA TRP A 31 15.29 2.31 18.40
C TRP A 31 14.58 3.33 19.30
N VAL A 32 13.84 4.25 18.71
CA VAL A 32 12.86 5.05 19.44
C VAL A 32 11.52 4.36 19.27
N ASP A 33 11.12 3.58 20.27
CA ASP A 33 9.79 3.00 20.35
C ASP A 33 8.77 4.14 20.54
N ALA A 34 8.30 4.73 19.44
CA ALA A 34 7.32 5.82 19.49
C ALA A 34 5.96 5.35 20.01
N SER A 35 5.72 4.04 20.12
CA SER A 35 4.53 3.51 20.82
C SER A 35 4.49 3.95 22.29
N ARG A 36 5.65 4.23 22.91
CA ARG A 36 5.76 4.74 24.28
C ARG A 36 5.50 6.24 24.42
N GLN A 37 5.44 7.02 23.34
CA GLN A 37 5.25 8.48 23.41
C GLN A 37 3.79 8.94 23.23
N GLY A 38 2.81 8.03 23.26
CA GLY A 38 1.38 8.40 23.30
C GLY A 38 0.83 9.04 22.03
N GLY A 39 1.47 8.80 20.87
CA GLY A 39 1.10 9.41 19.60
C GLY A 39 0.39 8.50 18.59
N LEU A 40 0.33 7.19 18.86
CA LEU A 40 -0.20 6.17 17.95
C LEU A 40 -1.45 5.49 18.54
N GLU A 41 -2.52 5.48 17.76
CA GLU A 41 -3.80 4.90 18.14
C GLU A 41 -4.10 3.70 17.25
N GLU A 42 -4.32 2.53 17.86
CA GLU A 42 -5.06 1.45 17.20
C GLU A 42 -6.48 1.99 17.05
N PHE A 43 -6.89 2.35 15.83
CA PHE A 43 -8.18 2.99 15.58
C PHE A 43 -9.25 1.90 15.41
N TYR A 44 -9.37 1.27 14.26
CA TYR A 44 -10.24 0.10 14.11
C TYR A 44 -9.48 -1.21 14.13
N LYS A 45 -10.18 -2.28 14.48
CA LYS A 45 -9.66 -3.64 14.44
C LYS A 45 -10.76 -4.64 14.13
N TRP A 46 -10.44 -5.67 13.37
CA TRP A 46 -11.38 -6.72 13.01
C TRP A 46 -10.74 -8.09 13.16
N LYS A 47 -11.53 -9.03 13.69
CA LYS A 47 -11.16 -10.46 13.66
C LYS A 47 -11.46 -11.04 12.28
N ILE A 48 -12.65 -10.72 11.80
CA ILE A 48 -13.20 -11.04 10.48
C ILE A 48 -13.88 -9.77 9.95
N MET A 49 -13.95 -9.62 8.63
CA MET A 49 -14.68 -8.51 8.03
C MET A 49 -16.17 -8.86 7.96
N ASP A 50 -17.01 -7.92 8.34
CA ASP A 50 -18.47 -8.01 8.29
C ASP A 50 -19.01 -6.82 7.49
N TYR A 51 -20.18 -6.97 6.86
CA TYR A 51 -20.73 -6.01 5.90
C TYR A 51 -22.16 -5.62 6.31
N GLU A 52 -22.50 -4.34 6.14
CA GLU A 52 -23.86 -3.85 6.36
C GLU A 52 -24.79 -4.25 5.20
N GLY A 53 -26.04 -4.60 5.51
CA GLY A 53 -27.04 -4.96 4.50
C GLY A 53 -26.83 -6.29 3.79
N VAL A 54 -25.77 -7.04 4.16
CA VAL A 54 -25.47 -8.37 3.62
C VAL A 54 -25.84 -9.41 4.68
N ASP A 55 -26.87 -10.22 4.41
CA ASP A 55 -27.20 -11.34 5.29
C ASP A 55 -26.18 -12.47 5.09
N THR A 56 -25.17 -12.48 5.94
CA THR A 56 -24.11 -13.50 5.95
C THR A 56 -24.63 -14.90 6.30
N ASN A 57 -25.91 -15.07 6.65
CA ASN A 57 -26.52 -16.40 6.81
C ASN A 57 -27.13 -16.94 5.51
N LYS A 58 -27.30 -16.08 4.48
CA LYS A 58 -27.83 -16.45 3.15
C LYS A 58 -26.76 -16.57 2.08
N ILE A 59 -25.58 -16.03 2.35
CA ILE A 59 -24.37 -16.21 1.56
C ILE A 59 -23.47 -17.07 2.44
N ASP A 60 -22.90 -18.14 1.89
CA ASP A 60 -21.85 -18.92 2.58
C ASP A 60 -20.58 -18.06 2.69
N VAL A 61 -20.62 -16.89 3.36
CA VAL A 61 -19.44 -16.03 3.51
C VAL A 61 -18.46 -16.76 4.40
N THR A 62 -17.42 -17.33 3.80
CA THR A 62 -16.32 -17.87 4.57
C THR A 62 -15.62 -16.70 5.29
N PRO A 63 -15.69 -16.58 6.63
CA PRO A 63 -15.35 -15.34 7.35
C PRO A 63 -13.91 -14.84 7.17
N TYR A 64 -13.02 -15.71 6.69
CA TYR A 64 -11.60 -15.45 6.47
C TYR A 64 -11.23 -15.24 4.99
N ASN A 65 -12.19 -15.15 4.07
CA ASN A 65 -11.91 -14.86 2.66
C ASN A 65 -11.62 -13.38 2.39
N SER A 66 -12.20 -12.48 3.19
CA SER A 66 -11.98 -11.03 3.06
C SER A 66 -10.61 -10.64 3.59
N MET A 67 -9.71 -10.22 2.70
CA MET A 67 -8.40 -9.65 3.04
C MET A 67 -8.38 -8.16 2.67
N PRO A 68 -8.67 -7.24 3.62
CA PRO A 68 -8.56 -5.80 3.37
C PRO A 68 -7.10 -5.37 3.20
N VAL A 69 -6.85 -4.42 2.29
CA VAL A 69 -5.47 -4.00 1.96
C VAL A 69 -5.26 -2.49 1.87
N GLY A 70 -6.29 -1.68 1.63
CA GLY A 70 -6.17 -0.24 1.45
C GLY A 70 -6.94 0.57 2.47
N VAL A 71 -6.48 1.80 2.71
CA VAL A 71 -7.14 2.78 3.58
C VAL A 71 -7.02 4.18 3.00
N ASP A 72 -8.10 4.95 2.99
CA ASP A 72 -8.08 6.38 2.64
C ASP A 72 -9.18 7.14 3.38
N ARG A 73 -8.96 8.42 3.72
CA ARG A 73 -9.89 9.21 4.54
C ARG A 73 -10.47 10.38 3.77
N TYR A 74 -11.80 10.41 3.65
CA TYR A 74 -12.56 11.56 3.19
C TYR A 74 -13.56 12.01 4.27
N LYS A 75 -13.31 13.18 4.89
CA LYS A 75 -14.15 13.72 5.97
C LYS A 75 -14.36 12.67 7.09
N ASN A 76 -15.61 12.24 7.30
CA ASN A 76 -16.00 11.20 8.26
C ASN A 76 -15.93 9.77 7.69
N LYS A 77 -15.77 9.61 6.37
CA LYS A 77 -15.66 8.29 5.74
C LYS A 77 -14.21 7.83 5.72
N LEU A 78 -13.98 6.62 6.22
CA LEU A 78 -12.71 5.91 6.08
C LEU A 78 -12.91 4.76 5.11
N PHE A 79 -12.41 4.92 3.89
CA PHE A 79 -12.51 3.91 2.84
C PHE A 79 -11.61 2.73 3.15
N ILE A 80 -12.14 1.52 2.97
CA ILE A 80 -11.45 0.24 3.15
C ILE A 80 -11.71 -0.62 1.91
N THR A 81 -10.64 -1.10 1.29
CA THR A 81 -10.71 -1.93 0.09
C THR A 81 -10.44 -3.40 0.41
N VAL A 82 -11.23 -4.29 -0.20
CA VAL A 82 -11.13 -5.74 -0.08
C VAL A 82 -11.07 -6.33 -1.50
N PRO A 83 -9.88 -6.50 -2.10
CA PRO A 83 -9.76 -7.05 -3.45
C PRO A 83 -10.27 -8.50 -3.53
N ARG A 84 -10.88 -8.87 -4.65
CA ARG A 84 -11.49 -10.18 -4.89
C ARG A 84 -10.46 -11.27 -5.20
N ARG A 85 -9.71 -11.67 -4.16
CA ARG A 85 -8.72 -12.77 -4.21
C ARG A 85 -9.30 -14.14 -3.82
N ARG A 86 -10.47 -14.16 -3.19
CA ARG A 86 -11.25 -15.37 -2.87
C ARG A 86 -12.74 -15.11 -3.12
N PRO A 87 -13.54 -16.18 -3.32
CA PRO A 87 -14.99 -16.06 -3.44
C PRO A 87 -15.66 -15.42 -2.22
N GLU A 88 -16.93 -15.07 -2.37
CA GLU A 88 -17.81 -14.59 -1.29
C GLU A 88 -17.39 -13.25 -0.65
N ILE A 89 -16.71 -12.39 -1.42
CA ILE A 89 -16.47 -10.99 -1.03
C ILE A 89 -17.62 -10.13 -1.57
N PRO A 90 -18.55 -9.67 -0.70
CA PRO A 90 -19.76 -8.99 -1.15
C PRO A 90 -19.46 -7.66 -1.86
N SER A 91 -18.50 -6.91 -1.30
CA SER A 91 -18.14 -5.59 -1.79
C SER A 91 -16.64 -5.33 -1.69
N THR A 92 -16.05 -4.84 -2.78
CA THR A 92 -14.60 -4.62 -2.88
C THR A 92 -14.20 -3.22 -2.44
N LEU A 93 -15.08 -2.24 -2.61
CA LEU A 93 -14.88 -0.87 -2.15
C LEU A 93 -15.91 -0.55 -1.06
N ASN A 94 -15.42 -0.17 0.11
CA ASN A 94 -16.26 0.03 1.28
C ASN A 94 -15.81 1.27 2.06
N TYR A 95 -16.62 1.70 3.02
CA TYR A 95 -16.20 2.65 4.04
C TYR A 95 -16.76 2.27 5.42
N VAL A 96 -16.19 2.92 6.45
CA VAL A 96 -16.72 2.97 7.81
C VAL A 96 -16.74 4.43 8.27
N ASP A 97 -17.63 4.77 9.20
CA ASP A 97 -17.74 6.13 9.73
C ASP A 97 -16.82 6.33 10.94
N ILE A 98 -15.94 7.32 10.85
CA ILE A 98 -14.91 7.64 11.87
C ILE A 98 -15.55 7.94 13.22
N ASP A 99 -16.71 8.59 13.24
CA ASP A 99 -17.43 8.93 14.47
C ASP A 99 -17.94 7.69 15.25
N GLU A 100 -18.16 6.54 14.58
CA GLU A 100 -18.54 5.28 15.25
C GLU A 100 -17.40 4.70 16.10
N PHE A 101 -16.18 5.21 15.99
CA PHE A 101 -15.00 4.71 16.72
C PHE A 101 -15.19 4.65 18.24
N SER A 102 -15.89 5.63 18.80
CA SER A 102 -16.10 5.70 20.25
C SER A 102 -17.06 4.63 20.78
N GLU A 103 -17.94 4.12 19.92
CA GLU A 103 -18.97 3.14 20.26
C GLU A 103 -18.57 1.73 19.86
N ASN A 104 -17.96 1.58 18.68
CA ASN A 104 -17.61 0.31 18.09
C ASN A 104 -16.22 0.34 17.44
N ARG A 105 -15.34 -0.54 17.92
CA ARG A 105 -13.96 -0.71 17.43
C ARG A 105 -13.85 -1.66 16.24
N SER A 106 -14.95 -2.32 15.87
CA SER A 106 -15.07 -3.29 14.78
C SER A 106 -16.36 -3.03 13.96
N PRO A 107 -16.53 -1.84 13.36
CA PRO A 107 -17.74 -1.50 12.61
C PRO A 107 -17.91 -2.38 11.36
N LYS A 108 -19.15 -2.56 10.91
CA LYS A 108 -19.42 -3.27 9.65
C LYS A 108 -19.01 -2.38 8.47
N LEU A 109 -18.51 -3.00 7.42
CA LEU A 109 -18.18 -2.33 6.17
C LEU A 109 -19.45 -1.94 5.41
N LYS A 110 -19.54 -0.68 5.00
CA LYS A 110 -20.63 -0.16 4.17
C LYS A 110 -20.18 -0.19 2.71
N PRO A 111 -20.84 -0.96 1.81
CA PRO A 111 -20.52 -0.97 0.39
C PRO A 111 -20.57 0.42 -0.22
N PHE A 112 -19.58 0.78 -1.05
CA PHE A 112 -19.49 2.08 -1.70
C PHE A 112 -19.35 1.95 -3.23
N PRO A 113 -20.15 2.69 -4.03
CA PRO A 113 -21.19 3.63 -3.60
C PRO A 113 -22.41 2.94 -2.97
N ASN A 114 -22.65 1.68 -3.34
CA ASN A 114 -23.73 0.84 -2.82
C ASN A 114 -23.42 -0.65 -3.15
N ILE A 115 -24.29 -1.55 -2.70
CA ILE A 115 -24.13 -2.99 -2.91
C ILE A 115 -24.42 -3.38 -4.36
N GLU A 116 -25.29 -2.65 -5.06
CA GLU A 116 -25.67 -2.90 -6.45
C GLU A 116 -24.47 -2.71 -7.38
N THR A 117 -23.72 -1.62 -7.24
CA THR A 117 -22.48 -1.36 -8.00
C THR A 117 -21.37 -2.35 -7.67
N ASN A 118 -21.33 -2.88 -6.45
CA ASN A 118 -20.29 -3.84 -6.05
C ASN A 118 -20.64 -5.28 -6.41
N SER A 119 -21.91 -5.69 -6.36
CA SER A 119 -22.33 -7.08 -6.56
C SER A 119 -22.00 -7.62 -7.96
N LEU A 120 -21.44 -8.83 -8.02
CA LEU A 120 -21.15 -9.52 -9.27
C LEU A 120 -22.43 -10.09 -9.90
N HIS A 121 -22.50 -10.08 -11.23
CA HIS A 121 -23.51 -10.83 -11.96
C HIS A 121 -23.31 -12.33 -11.77
N THR A 122 -24.40 -13.10 -11.65
CA THR A 122 -24.36 -14.55 -11.40
C THR A 122 -23.63 -15.31 -12.50
N ASP A 123 -23.84 -14.91 -13.75
CA ASP A 123 -23.20 -15.45 -14.96
C ASP A 123 -21.87 -14.75 -15.29
N GLN A 124 -21.41 -13.81 -14.44
CA GLN A 124 -20.11 -13.15 -14.54
C GLN A 124 -19.87 -12.41 -15.87
N HIS A 125 -20.93 -11.93 -16.53
CA HIS A 125 -20.79 -11.12 -17.74
C HIS A 125 -20.25 -9.70 -17.41
N PRO A 126 -19.53 -9.04 -18.34
CA PRO A 126 -19.02 -7.68 -18.15
C PRO A 126 -20.15 -6.65 -18.03
N ASP A 127 -19.99 -5.68 -17.13
CA ASP A 127 -20.91 -4.55 -16.97
C ASP A 127 -20.13 -3.32 -16.49
N SER A 128 -20.08 -2.27 -17.32
CA SER A 128 -19.33 -1.05 -17.03
C SER A 128 -19.82 -0.28 -15.80
N ASN A 129 -20.99 -0.62 -15.25
CA ASN A 129 -21.53 -0.03 -14.03
C ASN A 129 -21.16 -0.83 -12.76
N LYS A 130 -20.44 -1.95 -12.91
CA LYS A 130 -20.00 -2.81 -11.81
C LYS A 130 -18.51 -2.62 -11.53
N ILE A 131 -18.16 -2.64 -10.25
CA ILE A 131 -16.77 -2.63 -9.78
C ILE A 131 -16.38 -4.08 -9.44
N ILE A 132 -15.36 -4.61 -10.12
CA ILE A 132 -14.96 -6.01 -9.97
C ILE A 132 -13.97 -6.21 -8.82
N SER A 133 -12.86 -5.46 -8.76
CA SER A 133 -11.88 -5.65 -7.69
C SER A 133 -10.98 -4.43 -7.57
N VAL A 134 -10.94 -3.83 -6.38
CA VAL A 134 -10.16 -2.64 -6.08
C VAL A 134 -9.13 -2.96 -5.01
N TYR A 135 -7.87 -2.65 -5.30
CA TYR A 135 -6.78 -2.80 -4.33
C TYR A 135 -6.65 -1.58 -3.43
N ARG A 136 -6.55 -0.37 -3.98
CA ARG A 136 -6.37 0.86 -3.21
C ARG A 136 -7.06 2.02 -3.88
N THR A 137 -7.40 3.02 -3.09
CA THR A 137 -7.99 4.28 -3.53
C THR A 137 -7.00 5.43 -3.34
N ARG A 138 -7.29 6.55 -3.99
CA ARG A 138 -6.60 7.82 -3.78
C ARG A 138 -7.56 8.99 -3.86
N LEU A 139 -7.61 9.78 -2.81
CA LEU A 139 -8.22 11.11 -2.86
C LEU A 139 -7.27 12.12 -3.50
N ASP A 140 -7.79 12.88 -4.46
CA ASP A 140 -7.08 14.01 -5.04
C ASP A 140 -7.33 15.32 -4.27
N GLU A 141 -6.55 16.34 -4.59
CA GLU A 141 -6.62 17.65 -3.95
C GLU A 141 -8.00 18.30 -4.14
N CYS A 142 -8.69 17.98 -5.22
CA CYS A 142 -10.03 18.46 -5.59
C CYS A 142 -11.17 17.69 -4.91
N GLY A 143 -10.87 16.70 -4.08
CA GLY A 143 -11.87 15.94 -3.32
C GLY A 143 -12.58 14.85 -4.13
N ARG A 144 -11.99 14.38 -5.24
CA ARG A 144 -12.48 13.22 -6.00
C ARG A 144 -11.77 11.96 -5.53
N LEU A 145 -12.49 10.85 -5.49
CA LEU A 145 -11.93 9.55 -5.16
C LEU A 145 -11.58 8.81 -6.45
N TRP A 146 -10.30 8.43 -6.56
CA TRP A 146 -9.76 7.70 -7.70
C TRP A 146 -9.43 6.27 -7.29
N PHE A 147 -9.65 5.32 -8.20
CA PHE A 147 -9.20 3.95 -8.03
C PHE A 147 -9.09 3.24 -9.38
N VAL A 148 -8.35 2.14 -9.38
CA VAL A 148 -8.34 1.19 -10.49
C VAL A 148 -9.21 0.00 -10.12
N ASP A 149 -10.22 -0.28 -10.94
CA ASP A 149 -10.87 -1.58 -10.97
C ASP A 149 -10.04 -2.50 -11.88
N THR A 150 -9.53 -3.60 -11.35
CA THR A 150 -8.71 -4.54 -12.14
C THR A 150 -9.54 -5.33 -13.16
N GLY A 151 -10.87 -5.35 -12.99
CA GLY A 151 -11.77 -6.13 -13.85
C GLY A 151 -11.59 -7.65 -13.71
N ARG A 152 -10.83 -8.10 -12.70
CA ARG A 152 -10.37 -9.50 -12.57
C ARG A 152 -10.73 -10.09 -11.21
N LEU A 153 -11.14 -11.36 -11.22
CA LEU A 153 -11.23 -12.22 -10.05
C LEU A 153 -9.95 -13.04 -9.92
N GLU A 154 -9.25 -12.90 -8.79
CA GLU A 154 -7.94 -13.53 -8.57
C GLU A 154 -8.05 -14.80 -7.73
N TYR A 155 -9.13 -15.54 -7.92
CA TYR A 155 -9.40 -16.77 -7.19
C TYR A 155 -8.36 -17.82 -7.58
N PHE A 156 -7.74 -18.46 -6.59
CA PHE A 156 -6.80 -19.55 -6.84
C PHE A 156 -7.55 -20.90 -6.81
N PRO A 157 -7.32 -21.83 -7.76
CA PRO A 157 -6.39 -21.75 -8.89
C PRO A 157 -6.96 -21.05 -10.14
N ASN A 158 -8.26 -20.77 -10.18
CA ASN A 158 -8.97 -20.29 -11.38
C ASN A 158 -9.18 -18.78 -11.36
N GLN A 159 -8.30 -18.04 -12.01
CA GLN A 159 -8.45 -16.60 -12.18
C GLN A 159 -9.30 -16.28 -13.41
N THR A 160 -10.22 -15.33 -13.29
CA THR A 160 -11.17 -14.97 -14.37
C THR A 160 -11.09 -13.48 -14.68
N GLN A 161 -10.93 -13.14 -15.95
CA GLN A 161 -11.11 -11.77 -16.43
C GLN A 161 -12.59 -11.55 -16.71
N ILE A 162 -13.21 -10.58 -16.03
CA ILE A 162 -14.62 -10.22 -16.19
C ILE A 162 -14.76 -9.10 -17.21
N GLN A 163 -13.98 -8.02 -17.02
CA GLN A 163 -13.97 -6.84 -17.89
C GLN A 163 -12.55 -6.25 -17.94
N PRO A 164 -12.21 -5.39 -18.92
CA PRO A 164 -10.89 -4.75 -18.95
C PRO A 164 -10.66 -3.86 -17.72
N PRO A 165 -9.39 -3.68 -17.28
CA PRO A 165 -9.10 -2.77 -16.18
C PRO A 165 -9.51 -1.34 -16.51
N SER A 166 -9.95 -0.59 -15.50
CA SER A 166 -10.45 0.77 -15.69
C SER A 166 -10.09 1.69 -14.52
N ILE A 167 -9.81 2.95 -14.83
CA ILE A 167 -9.72 4.05 -13.86
C ILE A 167 -11.13 4.57 -13.61
N TRP A 168 -11.49 4.70 -12.34
CA TRP A 168 -12.73 5.32 -11.90
C TRP A 168 -12.43 6.60 -11.13
N ILE A 169 -13.19 7.64 -11.44
CA ILE A 169 -13.22 8.90 -10.70
C ILE A 169 -14.64 9.08 -10.20
N VAL A 170 -14.81 9.15 -8.88
CA VAL A 170 -16.14 9.25 -8.26
C VAL A 170 -16.18 10.38 -7.24
N ASP A 171 -17.36 10.91 -7.00
CA ASP A 171 -17.62 11.81 -5.88
C ASP A 171 -17.73 10.98 -4.59
N PRO A 172 -16.82 11.14 -3.61
CA PRO A 172 -16.86 10.38 -2.35
C PRO A 172 -18.05 10.76 -1.44
N GLU A 173 -18.69 11.90 -1.64
CA GLU A 173 -19.86 12.33 -0.89
C GLU A 173 -21.09 11.53 -1.35
N THR A 174 -21.39 11.59 -2.65
CA THR A 174 -22.62 11.07 -3.26
C THR A 174 -22.48 9.66 -3.83
N GLY A 175 -21.27 9.20 -4.09
CA GLY A 175 -21.01 7.95 -4.81
C GLY A 175 -21.21 8.05 -6.33
N GLN A 176 -21.46 9.24 -6.87
CA GLN A 176 -21.66 9.44 -8.29
C GLN A 176 -20.36 9.19 -9.07
N THR A 177 -20.43 8.38 -10.13
CA THR A 177 -19.34 8.25 -11.11
C THR A 177 -19.21 9.54 -11.92
N LEU A 178 -18.06 10.20 -11.79
CA LEU A 178 -17.72 11.42 -12.51
C LEU A 178 -17.05 11.11 -13.85
N HIS A 179 -16.24 10.05 -13.89
CA HIS A 179 -15.54 9.59 -15.08
C HIS A 179 -15.12 8.14 -14.95
N ARG A 180 -15.09 7.42 -16.08
CA ARG A 180 -14.52 6.08 -16.20
C ARG A 180 -13.67 6.02 -17.46
N PHE A 181 -12.43 5.56 -17.31
CA PHE A 181 -11.52 5.32 -18.44
C PHE A 181 -11.10 3.86 -18.46
N GLU A 182 -11.41 3.17 -19.54
CA GLU A 182 -10.97 1.80 -19.76
C GLU A 182 -9.54 1.78 -20.32
N PHE A 183 -8.69 0.91 -19.80
CA PHE A 183 -7.32 0.80 -20.28
C PHE A 183 -7.33 0.29 -21.72
N PRO A 184 -6.58 0.92 -22.64
CA PRO A 184 -6.43 0.40 -23.99
C PRO A 184 -5.78 -1.00 -23.95
N ALA A 185 -6.31 -1.94 -24.74
CA ALA A 185 -5.89 -3.34 -24.72
C ALA A 185 -4.41 -3.53 -25.09
N GLU A 186 -3.86 -2.63 -25.91
CA GLU A 186 -2.45 -2.58 -26.30
C GLU A 186 -1.50 -2.10 -25.17
N ILE A 187 -2.06 -1.44 -24.15
CA ILE A 187 -1.32 -1.02 -22.96
C ILE A 187 -1.37 -2.12 -21.90
N GLN A 188 -2.58 -2.57 -21.53
CA GLN A 188 -2.80 -3.61 -20.52
C GLN A 188 -4.27 -4.09 -20.55
N SER A 189 -4.48 -5.40 -20.76
CA SER A 189 -5.83 -5.99 -20.87
C SER A 189 -6.23 -6.88 -19.70
N LEU A 190 -5.28 -7.28 -18.84
CA LEU A 190 -5.51 -8.31 -17.81
C LEU A 190 -5.70 -7.74 -16.40
N GLY A 191 -5.36 -6.47 -16.17
CA GLY A 191 -5.50 -5.83 -14.85
C GLY A 191 -4.71 -6.48 -13.70
N ASN A 192 -3.81 -7.41 -14.00
CA ASN A 192 -2.97 -8.09 -13.03
C ASN A 192 -1.80 -7.20 -12.60
N GLY A 193 -1.51 -7.17 -11.31
CA GLY A 193 -0.34 -6.45 -10.80
C GLY A 193 -0.46 -4.93 -10.80
N ILE A 194 -1.68 -4.38 -10.74
CA ILE A 194 -1.92 -2.93 -10.61
C ILE A 194 -2.36 -2.61 -9.17
N PRO A 195 -1.43 -2.39 -8.23
CA PRO A 195 -1.74 -2.34 -6.80
C PRO A 195 -2.28 -0.99 -6.32
N SER A 196 -2.08 0.09 -7.07
CA SER A 196 -2.30 1.47 -6.59
C SER A 196 -2.43 2.47 -7.73
N ILE A 197 -2.82 3.70 -7.38
CA ILE A 197 -2.88 4.87 -8.26
C ILE A 197 -2.42 6.10 -7.47
N THR A 198 -1.58 6.93 -8.08
CA THR A 198 -1.18 8.25 -7.56
C THR A 198 -1.67 9.31 -8.52
N VAL A 199 -2.27 10.39 -8.01
CA VAL A 199 -2.85 11.46 -8.84
C VAL A 199 -2.00 12.72 -8.69
N ASP A 200 -1.44 13.21 -9.80
CA ASP A 200 -0.77 14.50 -9.91
C ASP A 200 -1.72 15.53 -10.50
N ILE A 201 -2.05 16.53 -9.69
CA ILE A 201 -3.03 17.55 -10.04
C ILE A 201 -2.56 18.92 -9.55
N ASP A 202 -2.89 19.93 -10.33
CA ASP A 202 -2.87 21.32 -9.87
C ASP A 202 -4.27 21.62 -9.29
N PRO A 203 -4.39 21.98 -8.00
CA PRO A 203 -5.69 22.26 -7.38
C PRO A 203 -6.43 23.44 -8.01
N SER A 204 -5.74 24.28 -8.81
CA SER A 204 -6.38 25.36 -9.58
C SER A 204 -7.03 24.90 -10.89
N ASP A 205 -6.69 23.72 -11.41
CA ASP A 205 -7.26 23.16 -12.64
C ASP A 205 -7.38 21.64 -12.56
N CYS A 206 -8.45 21.18 -11.92
CA CYS A 206 -8.68 19.76 -11.64
C CYS A 206 -8.86 18.89 -12.89
N ASN A 207 -9.07 19.49 -14.07
CA ASN A 207 -9.27 18.79 -15.33
C ASN A 207 -7.94 18.40 -16.00
N LYS A 208 -6.82 18.96 -15.55
CA LYS A 208 -5.46 18.65 -16.03
C LYS A 208 -4.72 17.63 -15.16
N ALA A 209 -5.47 16.76 -14.50
CA ALA A 209 -4.90 15.71 -13.67
C ALA A 209 -4.18 14.64 -14.52
N PHE A 210 -3.08 14.14 -13.99
CA PHE A 210 -2.42 12.93 -14.45
C PHE A 210 -2.50 11.86 -13.36
N ALA A 211 -2.57 10.59 -13.77
CA ALA A 211 -2.49 9.46 -12.85
C ALA A 211 -1.30 8.57 -13.18
N TYR A 212 -0.56 8.15 -12.14
CA TYR A 212 0.58 7.26 -12.20
C TYR A 212 0.20 5.93 -11.57
N ILE A 213 0.28 4.86 -12.35
CA ILE A 213 -0.25 3.55 -12.00
C ILE A 213 0.90 2.54 -12.18
N PRO A 214 1.53 2.08 -11.07
CA PRO A 214 2.60 1.10 -11.17
C PRO A 214 2.04 -0.27 -11.57
N ASP A 215 2.83 -1.02 -12.34
CA ASP A 215 2.59 -2.43 -12.66
C ASP A 215 3.71 -3.27 -12.05
N LEU A 216 3.42 -3.91 -10.92
CA LEU A 216 4.40 -4.71 -10.19
C LEU A 216 4.77 -6.00 -10.91
N ARG A 217 3.94 -6.47 -11.87
CA ARG A 217 4.09 -7.78 -12.50
C ARG A 217 4.90 -7.69 -13.79
N TYR A 218 4.67 -6.63 -14.57
CA TYR A 218 5.35 -6.37 -15.83
C TYR A 218 6.42 -5.29 -15.73
N TYR A 219 6.63 -4.74 -14.52
CA TYR A 219 7.62 -3.72 -14.21
C TYR A 219 7.46 -2.49 -15.10
N LYS A 220 6.21 -2.02 -15.22
CA LYS A 220 5.82 -0.86 -16.03
C LYS A 220 5.29 0.24 -15.14
N LEU A 221 5.33 1.45 -15.66
CA LEU A 221 4.59 2.58 -15.11
C LEU A 221 3.62 3.09 -16.16
N TYR A 222 2.32 2.98 -15.90
CA TYR A 222 1.29 3.58 -16.74
C TYR A 222 1.04 5.02 -16.32
N VAL A 223 0.90 5.90 -17.30
CA VAL A 223 0.55 7.31 -17.10
C VAL A 223 -0.73 7.57 -17.86
N TYR A 224 -1.74 8.11 -17.16
CA TYR A 224 -3.00 8.54 -17.74
C TYR A 224 -3.13 10.05 -17.64
N SER A 225 -3.52 10.71 -18.73
CA SER A 225 -3.88 12.13 -18.75
C SER A 225 -5.39 12.29 -18.82
N LEU A 226 -5.99 12.94 -17.82
CA LEU A 226 -7.44 13.19 -17.80
C LEU A 226 -7.85 14.14 -18.94
N GLN A 227 -7.10 15.22 -19.15
CA GLN A 227 -7.41 16.21 -20.18
C GLN A 227 -7.37 15.63 -21.59
N GLN A 228 -6.37 14.80 -21.88
CA GLN A 228 -6.22 14.19 -23.19
C GLN A 228 -7.06 12.91 -23.32
N ASN A 229 -7.51 12.36 -22.19
CA ASN A 229 -8.15 11.05 -22.08
C ASN A 229 -7.33 9.94 -22.77
N ARG A 230 -6.00 9.96 -22.55
CA ARG A 230 -5.04 9.02 -23.14
C ARG A 230 -4.13 8.43 -22.09
N MET A 231 -3.63 7.23 -22.38
CA MET A 231 -2.71 6.49 -21.53
C MET A 231 -1.49 6.03 -22.33
N TRP A 232 -0.32 6.08 -21.70
CA TRP A 232 0.94 5.53 -22.21
C TRP A 232 1.70 4.82 -21.09
N LYS A 233 2.83 4.20 -21.44
CA LYS A 233 3.62 3.39 -20.51
C LYS A 233 5.11 3.70 -20.59
N PHE A 234 5.78 3.64 -19.45
CA PHE A 234 7.23 3.67 -19.33
C PHE A 234 7.77 2.30 -18.92
N GLU A 235 9.00 2.03 -19.37
CA GLU A 235 9.77 0.87 -18.95
C GLU A 235 11.17 1.35 -18.55
N HIS A 236 11.63 0.96 -17.37
CA HIS A 236 12.96 1.33 -16.90
C HIS A 236 13.48 0.30 -15.90
N ALA A 237 14.80 0.09 -15.87
CA ALA A 237 15.41 -0.94 -15.00
C ALA A 237 15.13 -0.70 -13.51
N SER A 238 14.93 0.56 -13.08
CA SER A 238 14.57 0.90 -11.70
C SER A 238 13.17 0.44 -11.29
N PHE A 239 12.35 -0.04 -12.23
CA PHE A 239 11.03 -0.62 -11.91
C PHE A 239 11.12 -2.11 -11.56
N ASN A 240 12.27 -2.75 -11.81
CA ASN A 240 12.47 -4.17 -11.52
C ASN A 240 12.75 -4.40 -10.04
N MET A 241 12.47 -5.61 -9.54
CA MET A 241 12.93 -6.02 -8.21
C MET A 241 14.45 -6.06 -8.11
N ASP A 242 14.97 -5.77 -6.92
CA ASP A 242 16.38 -5.92 -6.56
C ASP A 242 16.66 -7.35 -6.08
N GLN A 243 17.62 -8.03 -6.72
CA GLN A 243 18.01 -9.39 -6.37
C GLN A 243 18.53 -9.51 -4.93
N ASN A 244 19.09 -8.44 -4.37
CA ASN A 244 19.56 -8.41 -2.99
C ASN A 244 18.42 -8.30 -1.97
N ALA A 245 17.23 -7.87 -2.41
CA ALA A 245 16.04 -7.70 -1.58
C ALA A 245 14.97 -8.79 -1.82
N LYS A 246 15.28 -9.82 -2.63
CA LYS A 246 14.33 -10.89 -3.00
C LYS A 246 13.82 -11.70 -1.81
N ASN A 247 14.63 -11.82 -0.76
CA ASN A 247 14.28 -12.58 0.42
C ASN A 247 13.36 -11.72 1.30
N LEU A 248 12.05 -11.96 1.17
CA LEU A 248 11.03 -11.32 2.00
C LEU A 248 10.44 -12.34 2.96
N THR A 249 10.81 -12.23 4.24
CA THR A 249 10.22 -13.05 5.31
C THR A 249 9.37 -12.17 6.22
N VAL A 250 8.14 -12.59 6.46
CA VAL A 250 7.17 -11.87 7.29
C VAL A 250 6.44 -12.89 8.16
N ASP A 251 6.45 -12.68 9.48
CA ASP A 251 5.75 -13.55 10.43
C ASP A 251 6.14 -15.04 10.28
N GLY A 252 7.42 -15.30 9.99
CA GLY A 252 7.97 -16.65 9.80
C GLY A 252 7.69 -17.28 8.43
N PHE A 253 6.90 -16.63 7.55
CA PHE A 253 6.67 -17.08 6.18
C PHE A 253 7.60 -16.38 5.21
N THR A 254 8.24 -17.15 4.32
CA THR A 254 8.99 -16.60 3.19
C THR A 254 8.04 -16.39 2.01
N LEU A 255 7.85 -15.12 1.63
CA LEU A 255 6.99 -14.72 0.52
C LEU A 255 7.79 -14.82 -0.78
N ASN A 256 7.38 -15.73 -1.67
CA ASN A 256 8.02 -15.92 -2.98
C ASN A 256 7.45 -14.96 -4.02
N PHE A 257 7.48 -13.67 -3.73
CA PHE A 257 7.04 -12.62 -4.65
C PHE A 257 8.15 -12.28 -5.65
N ILE A 258 7.75 -11.67 -6.76
CA ILE A 258 8.67 -11.11 -7.75
C ILE A 258 8.25 -9.68 -8.08
N ASP A 259 7.77 -8.96 -7.07
CA ASP A 259 7.04 -7.71 -7.26
C ASP A 259 8.02 -6.56 -7.51
N GLY A 260 7.87 -5.90 -8.66
CA GLY A 260 8.63 -4.71 -9.06
C GLY A 260 8.04 -3.42 -8.51
N ILE A 261 8.06 -2.34 -9.31
CA ILE A 261 7.52 -1.02 -8.94
C ILE A 261 6.14 -1.18 -8.30
N PHE A 262 5.98 -0.60 -7.11
CA PHE A 262 4.81 -0.88 -6.28
C PHE A 262 4.17 0.39 -5.72
N SER A 263 4.98 1.34 -5.29
CA SER A 263 4.51 2.60 -4.71
C SER A 263 5.14 3.81 -5.38
N ILE A 264 4.35 4.86 -5.48
CA ILE A 264 4.68 6.16 -6.06
C ILE A 264 4.13 7.23 -5.12
N THR A 265 4.86 8.32 -4.93
CA THR A 265 4.34 9.49 -4.22
C THR A 265 4.87 10.80 -4.82
N LEU A 266 4.15 11.88 -4.60
CA LEU A 266 4.49 13.20 -5.13
C LEU A 266 5.20 14.04 -4.08
N GLY A 267 6.38 14.50 -4.44
CA GLY A 267 7.16 15.48 -3.70
C GLY A 267 6.72 16.92 -3.96
N PRO A 268 7.48 17.89 -3.41
CA PRO A 268 7.18 19.31 -3.57
C PRO A 268 7.38 19.75 -5.02
N GLN A 269 6.63 20.77 -5.42
CA GLN A 269 6.84 21.47 -6.68
C GLN A 269 7.99 22.46 -6.54
N ILE A 270 9.04 22.29 -7.35
CA ILE A 270 10.22 23.17 -7.40
C ILE A 270 10.39 23.60 -8.86
N ASN A 271 10.40 24.90 -9.13
CA ASN A 271 10.55 25.47 -10.48
C ASN A 271 9.54 24.93 -11.51
N GLY A 272 8.29 24.69 -11.08
CA GLY A 272 7.22 24.17 -11.94
C GLY A 272 7.34 22.68 -12.25
N GLU A 273 8.15 21.93 -11.52
CA GLU A 273 8.29 20.47 -11.62
C GLU A 273 8.05 19.82 -10.26
N LYS A 274 7.30 18.74 -10.24
CA LYS A 274 7.17 17.89 -9.04
C LYS A 274 8.14 16.72 -9.17
N ARG A 275 8.80 16.39 -8.06
CA ARG A 275 9.54 15.13 -7.95
C ARG A 275 8.55 14.00 -7.74
N VAL A 276 8.63 12.97 -8.57
CA VAL A 276 7.84 11.74 -8.43
C VAL A 276 8.76 10.68 -7.86
N TYR A 277 8.55 10.35 -6.59
CA TYR A 277 9.30 9.31 -5.89
C TYR A 277 8.65 7.96 -6.12
N PHE A 278 9.45 6.91 -6.24
CA PHE A 278 8.95 5.55 -6.40
C PHE A 278 9.95 4.50 -5.92
N HIS A 279 9.44 3.31 -5.60
CA HIS A 279 10.27 2.13 -5.36
C HIS A 279 9.59 0.82 -5.79
N PRO A 280 10.37 -0.21 -6.15
CA PRO A 280 9.91 -1.59 -6.18
C PRO A 280 9.53 -2.12 -4.79
N MET A 281 8.61 -3.08 -4.72
CA MET A 281 8.26 -3.77 -3.47
C MET A 281 9.48 -4.52 -2.92
N LEU A 282 10.11 -5.34 -3.76
CA LEU A 282 11.34 -6.05 -3.44
C LEU A 282 12.55 -5.18 -3.72
N SER A 283 12.70 -4.11 -2.96
CA SER A 283 13.86 -3.23 -3.00
C SER A 283 14.04 -2.47 -1.69
N PHE A 284 15.28 -2.10 -1.40
CA PHE A 284 15.64 -1.17 -0.33
C PHE A 284 15.89 0.25 -0.84
N ASN A 285 15.82 0.43 -2.16
CA ASN A 285 16.22 1.64 -2.86
C ASN A 285 15.02 2.56 -3.07
N GLU A 286 15.28 3.87 -3.04
CA GLU A 286 14.34 4.91 -3.45
C GLU A 286 14.83 5.53 -4.76
N PHE A 287 13.90 5.85 -5.64
CA PHE A 287 14.18 6.49 -6.93
C PHE A 287 13.31 7.73 -7.10
N GLN A 288 13.69 8.60 -8.05
CA GLN A 288 12.85 9.70 -8.50
C GLN A 288 12.87 9.88 -10.00
N VAL A 289 11.85 10.56 -10.50
CA VAL A 289 11.74 11.09 -11.86
C VAL A 289 10.98 12.41 -11.83
N SER A 290 11.25 13.32 -12.78
CA SER A 290 10.45 14.55 -12.91
C SER A 290 9.07 14.23 -13.47
N ASN A 291 8.03 14.84 -12.91
CA ASN A 291 6.67 14.68 -13.43
C ASN A 291 6.56 15.14 -14.90
N LYS A 292 7.32 16.15 -15.33
CA LYS A 292 7.37 16.59 -16.74
C LYS A 292 7.85 15.50 -17.69
N VAL A 293 8.73 14.61 -17.25
CA VAL A 293 9.16 13.46 -18.06
C VAL A 293 7.98 12.49 -18.21
N LEU A 294 7.31 12.16 -17.11
CA LEU A 294 6.19 11.22 -17.13
C LEU A 294 4.98 11.75 -17.91
N GLN A 295 4.71 13.05 -17.83
CA GLN A 295 3.55 13.71 -18.44
C GLN A 295 3.70 13.96 -19.96
N ASP A 296 4.90 13.77 -20.53
CA ASP A 296 5.17 13.88 -21.96
C ASP A 296 5.23 12.48 -22.60
N GLU A 297 4.17 12.09 -23.31
CA GLU A 297 4.06 10.80 -24.00
C GLU A 297 5.25 10.52 -24.93
N SER A 298 5.79 11.55 -25.60
CA SER A 298 6.92 11.37 -26.52
C SER A 298 8.18 10.85 -25.81
N LYS A 299 8.32 11.15 -24.51
CA LYS A 299 9.44 10.69 -23.68
C LYS A 299 9.36 9.21 -23.35
N SER A 300 8.17 8.62 -23.39
CA SER A 300 7.94 7.20 -23.11
C SER A 300 8.34 6.30 -24.28
N LEU A 301 8.48 6.85 -25.48
CA LEU A 301 8.90 6.14 -26.69
C LEU A 301 10.43 6.02 -26.83
N ARG A 302 11.20 6.67 -25.94
CA ARG A 302 12.66 6.62 -25.97
C ARG A 302 13.16 5.27 -25.45
N VAL A 303 14.13 4.70 -26.17
CA VAL A 303 14.84 3.48 -25.73
C VAL A 303 15.76 3.78 -24.55
N ASP A 304 16.36 4.97 -24.53
CA ASP A 304 17.24 5.43 -23.45
C ASP A 304 16.61 6.64 -22.74
N HIS A 305 16.49 6.53 -21.42
CA HIS A 305 15.99 7.57 -20.54
C HIS A 305 17.11 8.42 -19.92
N GLY A 306 18.38 8.14 -20.22
CA GLY A 306 19.52 8.89 -19.71
C GLY A 306 19.49 9.02 -18.19
N ASN A 307 19.46 10.27 -17.70
CA ASN A 307 19.43 10.59 -16.26
C ASN A 307 18.03 11.00 -15.75
N ASP A 308 16.96 10.68 -16.50
CA ASP A 308 15.61 11.06 -16.10
C ASP A 308 15.13 10.30 -14.86
N PHE A 309 15.44 9.01 -14.79
CA PHE A 309 15.18 8.17 -13.62
C PHE A 309 16.44 8.07 -12.76
N GLN A 310 16.37 8.57 -11.53
CA GLN A 310 17.53 8.75 -10.67
C GLN A 310 17.41 7.91 -9.42
N PHE A 311 18.50 7.20 -9.09
CA PHE A 311 18.65 6.58 -7.78
C PHE A 311 18.87 7.65 -6.72
N LEU A 312 18.04 7.66 -5.68
CA LEU A 312 18.15 8.60 -4.57
C LEU A 312 18.98 8.06 -3.43
N GLY A 313 18.85 6.77 -3.16
CA GLY A 313 19.54 6.17 -2.03
C GLY A 313 18.84 4.93 -1.48
N TYR A 314 19.27 4.55 -0.27
CA TYR A 314 19.03 3.25 0.35
C TYR A 314 18.44 3.42 1.76
N ARG A 315 17.34 2.71 2.03
CA ARG A 315 16.56 2.83 3.29
C ARG A 315 16.99 1.86 4.41
N GLY A 316 17.93 0.95 4.15
CA GLY A 316 18.40 -0.04 5.13
C GLY A 316 18.01 -1.48 4.82
N LEU A 317 18.65 -2.45 5.48
CA LEU A 317 18.34 -3.86 5.26
C LEU A 317 16.94 -4.22 5.76
N ASN A 318 16.21 -5.05 5.00
CA ASN A 318 14.83 -5.45 5.29
C ASN A 318 13.81 -4.28 5.24
N SER A 319 14.11 -3.19 4.53
CA SER A 319 13.19 -2.05 4.32
C SER A 319 12.29 -2.24 3.09
N GLN A 320 11.99 -3.48 2.66
CA GLN A 320 11.00 -3.72 1.61
C GLN A 320 9.68 -3.08 2.03
N SER A 321 9.09 -2.29 1.14
CA SER A 321 7.94 -1.46 1.48
C SER A 321 6.79 -1.75 0.53
N ALA A 322 5.57 -1.85 1.07
CA ALA A 322 4.36 -1.84 0.26
C ALA A 322 4.12 -0.40 -0.24
N MET A 323 3.44 0.45 0.52
CA MET A 323 3.15 1.84 0.18
C MET A 323 4.10 2.83 0.86
N HIS A 324 4.26 4.01 0.26
CA HIS A 324 4.89 5.16 0.89
C HIS A 324 4.14 6.45 0.54
N GLN A 325 4.24 7.44 1.41
CA GLN A 325 3.60 8.74 1.23
C GLN A 325 4.53 9.86 1.66
N TYR A 326 4.65 10.87 0.80
CA TYR A 326 5.29 12.14 1.13
C TYR A 326 4.27 13.07 1.80
N ASP A 327 4.62 13.63 2.95
CA ASP A 327 3.87 14.71 3.59
C ASP A 327 4.41 16.06 3.12
N LEU A 328 3.67 16.71 2.20
CA LEU A 328 4.06 18.01 1.63
C LEU A 328 4.27 19.10 2.67
N LYS A 329 3.66 18.99 3.87
CA LYS A 329 3.79 20.00 4.92
C LYS A 329 5.09 19.86 5.71
N SER A 330 5.57 18.64 5.92
CA SER A 330 6.78 18.36 6.72
C SER A 330 8.00 18.00 5.88
N GLY A 331 7.81 17.60 4.62
CA GLY A 331 8.87 17.07 3.79
C GLY A 331 9.33 15.67 4.20
N ILE A 332 8.57 14.99 5.07
CA ILE A 332 8.85 13.64 5.55
C ILE A 332 8.17 12.62 4.63
N MET A 333 8.88 11.56 4.27
CA MET A 333 8.34 10.39 3.62
C MET A 333 8.14 9.28 4.65
N PHE A 334 6.98 8.64 4.61
CA PHE A 334 6.61 7.50 5.46
C PHE A 334 6.51 6.23 4.63
N PHE A 335 6.91 5.09 5.19
CA PHE A 335 7.00 3.80 4.49
C PHE A 335 6.31 2.68 5.29
N THR A 336 5.54 1.81 4.64
CA THR A 336 5.04 0.56 5.24
C THR A 336 6.09 -0.53 5.06
N GLU A 337 6.99 -0.72 6.03
CA GLU A 337 8.09 -1.68 5.93
C GLU A 337 7.65 -3.10 6.31
N VAL A 338 7.41 -3.90 5.28
CA VAL A 338 6.70 -5.17 5.40
C VAL A 338 7.53 -6.24 6.10
N ALA A 339 8.82 -6.36 5.79
CA ALA A 339 9.70 -7.34 6.44
C ALA A 339 10.00 -6.99 7.90
N ARG A 340 9.85 -5.72 8.29
CA ARG A 340 10.10 -5.23 9.65
C ARG A 340 8.83 -5.16 10.50
N ASN A 341 7.64 -5.45 9.96
CA ASN A 341 6.35 -5.23 10.63
C ASN A 341 6.24 -3.81 11.23
N ALA A 342 6.64 -2.81 10.43
CA ALA A 342 6.92 -1.47 10.93
C ALA A 342 6.48 -0.36 9.98
N ILE A 343 6.33 0.85 10.53
CA ILE A 343 6.28 2.09 9.76
C ILE A 343 7.63 2.79 9.90
N GLY A 344 8.28 3.03 8.76
CA GLY A 344 9.52 3.79 8.64
C GLY A 344 9.27 5.25 8.25
N CYS A 345 10.27 6.10 8.46
CA CYS A 345 10.29 7.45 7.93
C CYS A 345 11.68 7.87 7.46
N MET A 346 11.71 8.83 6.53
CA MET A 346 12.90 9.60 6.15
C MET A 346 12.52 11.05 5.90
N ASN A 347 13.39 11.97 6.30
CA ASN A 347 13.23 13.38 5.97
C ASN A 347 13.95 13.69 4.65
N SER A 348 13.20 14.17 3.65
CA SER A 348 13.70 14.39 2.29
C SER A 348 14.72 15.53 2.15
N PHE A 349 14.91 16.34 3.19
CA PHE A 349 15.97 17.35 3.24
C PHE A 349 17.36 16.74 3.52
N TYR A 350 17.43 15.47 3.91
CA TYR A 350 18.68 14.76 4.12
C TYR A 350 18.91 13.69 3.04
N PRO A 351 20.17 13.28 2.80
CA PRO A 351 20.47 12.19 1.89
C PRO A 351 19.73 10.90 2.26
N PHE A 352 19.28 10.13 1.27
CA PHE A 352 18.63 8.85 1.46
C PHE A 352 19.67 7.76 1.80
N ILE A 353 20.12 7.77 3.05
CA ILE A 353 21.04 6.78 3.61
C ILE A 353 20.42 6.16 4.87
N GLU A 354 20.85 4.96 5.24
CA GLU A 354 20.31 4.20 6.37
C GLU A 354 20.37 5.00 7.70
N GLN A 355 21.37 5.88 7.86
CA GLN A 355 21.53 6.75 9.03
C GLN A 355 20.40 7.78 9.20
N ASN A 356 19.72 8.13 8.11
CA ASN A 356 18.62 9.11 8.10
C ASN A 356 17.24 8.44 8.08
N HIS A 357 17.19 7.12 8.26
CA HIS A 357 15.96 6.35 8.36
C HIS A 357 15.65 6.05 9.83
N ALA A 358 14.39 6.20 10.24
CA ALA A 358 13.92 5.76 11.55
C ALA A 358 12.68 4.89 11.46
N ILE A 359 12.56 3.96 12.41
CA ILE A 359 11.32 3.24 12.69
C ILE A 359 10.50 4.07 13.68
N ILE A 360 9.26 4.37 13.31
CA ILE A 360 8.34 5.19 14.12
C ILE A 360 7.16 4.42 14.69
N ALA A 361 6.90 3.22 14.20
CA ALA A 361 5.96 2.28 14.80
C ALA A 361 6.38 0.87 14.42
N GLN A 362 6.31 -0.07 15.36
CA GLN A 362 6.61 -1.47 15.10
C GLN A 362 5.91 -2.35 16.13
N ASP A 363 5.31 -3.44 15.69
CA ASP A 363 4.77 -4.47 16.57
C ASP A 363 4.79 -5.81 15.84
N ALA A 364 5.50 -6.79 16.39
CA ALA A 364 5.71 -8.08 15.74
C ALA A 364 4.41 -8.92 15.60
N GLU A 365 3.37 -8.62 16.39
CA GLU A 365 2.11 -9.37 16.38
C GLU A 365 0.94 -8.56 15.79
N LYS A 366 0.88 -7.26 16.06
CA LYS A 366 -0.25 -6.40 15.67
C LYS A 366 -0.02 -5.67 14.35
N MET A 367 1.23 -5.43 13.97
CA MET A 367 1.61 -4.72 12.75
C MET A 367 2.24 -5.66 11.71
N ILE A 368 1.83 -6.93 11.72
CA ILE A 368 2.12 -7.84 10.61
C ILE A 368 1.65 -7.19 9.32
N TYR A 369 2.49 -7.24 8.28
CA TYR A 369 2.20 -6.79 6.92
C TYR A 369 1.45 -5.44 6.85
N PRO A 370 2.13 -4.31 7.12
CA PRO A 370 1.59 -2.99 6.84
C PRO A 370 1.37 -2.85 5.32
N SER A 371 0.12 -2.69 4.90
CA SER A 371 -0.28 -2.84 3.49
C SER A 371 -0.52 -1.51 2.78
N ASP A 372 -0.95 -0.47 3.49
CA ASP A 372 -1.20 0.85 2.94
C ASP A 372 -1.00 1.94 4.00
N LEU A 373 -0.66 3.13 3.54
CA LEU A 373 -0.53 4.32 4.37
C LEU A 373 -0.88 5.58 3.57
N LYS A 374 -1.49 6.56 4.25
CA LYS A 374 -1.87 7.86 3.70
C LYS A 374 -1.66 8.96 4.75
N VAL A 375 -1.33 10.15 4.29
CA VAL A 375 -1.31 11.37 5.11
C VAL A 375 -2.49 12.23 4.66
N ASP A 376 -3.40 12.53 5.59
CA ASP A 376 -4.58 13.32 5.28
C ASP A 376 -4.33 14.84 5.36
N LYS A 377 -5.32 15.63 4.94
CA LYS A 377 -5.25 17.10 4.94
C LYS A 377 -5.13 17.69 6.36
N ASP A 378 -5.51 16.95 7.38
CA ASP A 378 -5.46 17.36 8.80
C ASP A 378 -4.12 17.03 9.48
N GLY A 379 -3.19 16.40 8.74
CA GLY A 379 -1.87 16.01 9.23
C GLY A 379 -1.88 14.75 10.09
N TYR A 380 -2.85 13.86 9.87
CA TYR A 380 -2.82 12.51 10.41
C TYR A 380 -2.25 11.53 9.39
N LEU A 381 -1.37 10.66 9.88
CA LEU A 381 -0.97 9.43 9.23
C LEU A 381 -2.02 8.36 9.55
N TRP A 382 -2.62 7.80 8.52
CA TRP A 382 -3.47 6.62 8.57
C TRP A 382 -2.75 5.46 7.92
N PHE A 383 -2.75 4.29 8.54
CA PHE A 383 -2.17 3.10 7.91
C PHE A 383 -2.93 1.84 8.28
N PHE A 384 -2.84 0.84 7.41
CA PHE A 384 -3.52 -0.44 7.54
C PHE A 384 -2.51 -1.55 7.74
N THR A 385 -2.78 -2.46 8.68
CA THR A 385 -1.99 -3.69 8.86
C THR A 385 -2.90 -4.91 8.78
N ASN A 386 -2.40 -5.98 8.18
CA ASN A 386 -3.16 -7.20 7.95
C ASN A 386 -2.30 -8.47 8.12
N ASN A 387 -2.94 -9.62 8.14
CA ASN A 387 -2.24 -10.91 8.26
C ASN A 387 -2.05 -11.60 6.91
N MET A 388 -1.67 -10.85 5.86
CA MET A 388 -1.55 -11.39 4.50
C MET A 388 -0.66 -12.64 4.37
N PRO A 389 0.53 -12.75 5.02
CA PRO A 389 1.34 -13.96 4.96
C PRO A 389 0.57 -15.22 5.43
N ARG A 390 -0.14 -15.11 6.56
CA ARG A 390 -0.97 -16.20 7.09
C ARG A 390 -2.13 -16.52 6.16
N TYR A 391 -2.77 -15.52 5.56
CA TYR A 391 -3.84 -15.74 4.59
C TYR A 391 -3.38 -16.50 3.33
N ILE A 392 -2.14 -16.27 2.88
CA ILE A 392 -1.58 -16.93 1.70
C ILE A 392 -1.14 -18.36 2.03
N TYR A 393 -0.44 -18.57 3.13
CA TYR A 393 0.27 -19.82 3.43
C TYR A 393 -0.38 -20.67 4.54
N SER A 394 -1.47 -20.20 5.15
CA SER A 394 -2.14 -20.83 6.28
C SER A 394 -3.62 -20.40 6.38
N THR A 395 -4.20 -20.56 7.56
CA THR A 395 -5.57 -20.14 7.89
C THR A 395 -5.53 -19.01 8.93
N LEU A 396 -6.34 -17.97 8.73
CA LEU A 396 -6.49 -16.91 9.72
C LEU A 396 -7.23 -17.42 10.96
N ASP A 397 -6.73 -17.05 12.14
CA ASP A 397 -7.38 -17.34 13.41
C ASP A 397 -8.49 -16.30 13.65
N SER A 398 -9.76 -16.70 13.45
CA SER A 398 -10.93 -15.84 13.62
C SER A 398 -11.22 -15.47 15.08
N SER A 399 -10.53 -16.07 16.05
CA SER A 399 -10.62 -15.67 17.46
C SER A 399 -9.76 -14.44 17.78
N LYS A 400 -8.80 -14.10 16.91
CA LYS A 400 -7.85 -12.99 17.05
C LYS A 400 -8.14 -11.85 16.09
N TYR A 401 -7.69 -10.65 16.44
CA TYR A 401 -7.75 -9.49 15.55
C TYR A 401 -6.68 -9.62 14.45
N ASN A 402 -7.14 -9.71 13.20
CA ASN A 402 -6.32 -9.95 12.01
C ASN A 402 -6.07 -8.68 11.18
N PHE A 403 -6.93 -7.68 11.33
CA PHE A 403 -6.91 -6.47 10.51
C PHE A 403 -7.00 -5.25 11.42
N ARG A 404 -6.20 -4.22 11.15
CA ARG A 404 -6.17 -3.00 11.97
C ARG A 404 -5.98 -1.76 11.13
N VAL A 405 -6.70 -0.71 11.50
CA VAL A 405 -6.42 0.66 11.08
C VAL A 405 -5.74 1.35 12.24
N TRP A 406 -4.70 2.12 11.92
CA TRP A 406 -3.95 2.92 12.87
C TRP A 406 -3.99 4.39 12.49
N ARG A 407 -3.90 5.25 13.50
CA ARG A 407 -3.90 6.70 13.34
C ARG A 407 -2.83 7.35 14.21
N ALA A 408 -2.11 8.32 13.67
CA ALA A 408 -1.18 9.14 14.44
C ALA A 408 -1.06 10.55 13.85
N ARG A 409 -0.78 11.57 14.66
CA ARG A 409 -0.39 12.89 14.12
C ARG A 409 1.04 12.80 13.59
N THR A 410 1.28 13.23 12.35
CA THR A 410 2.61 13.12 11.71
C THR A 410 3.69 13.80 12.55
N LYS A 411 3.42 15.00 13.07
CA LYS A 411 4.34 15.75 13.96
C LYS A 411 4.67 15.06 15.27
N ASN A 412 3.74 14.25 15.81
CA ASN A 412 3.93 13.59 17.10
C ASN A 412 4.70 12.29 16.93
N ILE A 413 4.35 11.49 15.92
CA ILE A 413 4.94 10.16 15.73
C ILE A 413 6.42 10.20 15.31
N VAL A 414 6.88 11.31 14.73
CA VAL A 414 8.30 11.51 14.35
C VAL A 414 9.12 12.21 15.44
N ARG A 415 8.52 12.61 16.57
CA ARG A 415 9.22 13.38 17.60
C ARG A 415 10.38 12.59 18.20
N GLY A 416 11.54 13.23 18.31
CA GLY A 416 12.76 12.62 18.87
C GLY A 416 13.46 11.64 17.93
N THR A 417 13.03 11.52 16.67
CA THR A 417 13.71 10.70 15.66
C THR A 417 14.49 11.57 14.68
N VAL A 418 15.36 10.94 13.88
CA VAL A 418 16.12 11.61 12.81
C VAL A 418 15.23 12.18 11.69
N CYS A 419 13.96 11.76 11.63
CA CYS A 419 13.00 12.30 10.66
C CYS A 419 12.40 13.63 11.10
N GLN A 420 12.47 13.97 12.39
CA GLN A 420 11.93 15.23 12.88
C GLN A 420 12.60 16.39 12.14
N THR A 421 11.80 17.25 11.52
CA THR A 421 12.28 18.50 10.94
C THR A 421 12.86 19.39 12.03
N GLY A 422 14.11 19.84 11.84
CA GLY A 422 14.74 20.84 12.70
C GLY A 422 14.18 22.23 12.45
N PHE A 423 13.63 22.82 13.52
CA PHE A 423 13.15 24.20 13.72
C PHE A 423 11.81 24.60 13.09
#